data_AF-X1RI43-F1
#
_entry.id   AF-X1RI43-F1
#
_cell.length_a   1.000
_cell.length_b   1.000
_cell.length_c   1.000
_cell.angle_alpha   90.00
_cell.angle_beta   90.00
_cell.angle_gamma   90.00
#
_symmetry.space_group_name_H-M   'P 1'
#
loop_
_entity.id
_entity.type
_entity.pdbx_description
1 polymer ?
#
loop_
_entity_poly.entity_id
_entity_poly.type
_entity_poly.pdbx_seq_one_letter_code
_entity_poly.pdbx_strand_id
1 'polypeptide(L)'
;DLSADYRLKDSAVYQKWYEKEHNKISENLLSEAVYGLPEIYLDKIKDAPLVANPGCYSTSVILGIAPLLKFKLADPQGIIIDSKSGTTGAGRKLSLGLHFSECNENFKAYKIIKHNHIPEIEQELSSIYFGENNNDNEYQNG
;
A
#
# COMPACT_ATOMS: atom_id res chain seq x y z
N ASP A 1 -0.03 -1.68 13.41
CA ASP A 1 -1.41 -2.01 12.98
C ASP A 1 -1.35 -2.80 11.67
N LEU A 2 -2.02 -3.96 11.60
CA LEU A 2 -2.16 -4.77 10.38
C LEU A 2 -3.40 -4.39 9.55
N SER A 3 -4.31 -3.58 10.10
CA SER A 3 -5.44 -3.02 9.38
C SER A 3 -4.98 -1.94 8.37
N ALA A 4 -5.93 -1.33 7.69
CA ALA A 4 -5.65 -0.24 6.75
C ALA A 4 -5.86 1.17 7.33
N ASP A 5 -6.31 1.26 8.59
CA ASP A 5 -6.77 2.49 9.20
C ASP A 5 -5.71 3.60 9.13
N TYR A 6 -4.43 3.27 9.34
CA TYR A 6 -3.36 4.26 9.39
C TYR A 6 -2.41 4.28 8.17
N ARG A 7 -2.77 3.60 7.07
CA ARG A 7 -1.90 3.50 5.88
C ARG A 7 -1.95 4.75 5.00
N LEU A 8 -3.11 5.39 4.91
CA LEU A 8 -3.32 6.58 4.08
C LEU A 8 -3.09 7.84 4.91
N LYS A 9 -2.27 8.75 4.41
CA LYS A 9 -1.91 9.99 5.11
C LYS A 9 -3.02 11.03 5.11
N ASP A 10 -3.83 11.03 4.05
CA ASP A 10 -4.97 11.93 3.92
C ASP A 10 -6.25 11.24 4.44
N SER A 11 -6.82 11.80 5.52
CA SER A 11 -8.05 11.29 6.13
C SER A 11 -9.26 11.37 5.18
N ALA A 12 -9.31 12.35 4.27
CA ALA A 12 -10.36 12.47 3.28
C ALA A 12 -10.25 11.36 2.22
N VAL A 13 -9.03 10.98 1.82
CA VAL A 13 -8.82 9.81 0.95
C VAL A 13 -9.24 8.55 1.66
N TYR A 14 -8.86 8.37 2.94
CA TYR A 14 -9.32 7.24 3.74
C TYR A 14 -10.85 7.15 3.80
N GLN A 15 -11.54 8.25 4.14
CA GLN A 15 -13.00 8.28 4.20
C GLN A 15 -13.65 7.91 2.87
N LYS A 16 -13.12 8.42 1.74
CA LYS A 16 -13.62 8.12 0.40
C LYS A 16 -13.50 6.64 0.04
N TRP A 17 -12.42 5.97 0.45
CA TRP A 17 -12.14 4.58 0.06
C TRP A 17 -12.69 3.54 1.03
N TYR A 18 -12.76 3.87 2.32
CA TYR A 18 -13.17 2.95 3.38
C TYR A 18 -14.57 3.24 3.92
N GLU A 19 -15.21 4.33 3.49
CA GLU A 19 -16.56 4.74 3.89
C GLU A 19 -16.68 4.86 5.42
N LYS A 20 -15.59 5.31 6.05
CA LYS A 20 -15.43 5.46 7.50
C LYS A 20 -14.65 6.72 7.81
N GLU A 21 -15.12 7.45 8.81
CA GLU A 21 -14.40 8.60 9.34
C GLU A 21 -13.41 8.16 10.43
N HIS A 22 -12.24 8.77 10.42
CA HIS A 22 -11.37 8.71 11.58
C HIS A 22 -11.96 9.54 12.70
N ASN A 23 -12.00 8.99 13.91
CA ASN A 23 -12.28 9.81 15.07
C ASN A 23 -11.07 10.73 15.35
N LYS A 24 -11.27 11.74 16.20
CA LYS A 24 -10.23 12.72 16.54
C LYS A 24 -8.92 12.11 17.08
N ILE A 25 -8.99 10.96 17.76
CA ILE A 25 -7.79 10.26 18.26
C ILE A 25 -7.04 9.65 17.08
N SER A 26 -7.75 8.96 16.18
CA SER A 26 -7.17 8.37 14.98
C SER A 26 -6.59 9.42 14.04
N GLU A 27 -7.22 10.60 13.91
CA GLU A 27 -6.67 11.73 13.14
C GLU A 27 -5.31 12.19 13.70
N ASN A 28 -5.16 12.30 15.02
CA ASN A 28 -3.88 12.63 15.63
C ASN A 28 -2.85 11.52 15.42
N LEU A 29 -3.26 10.24 15.46
CA LEU A 29 -2.36 9.11 15.23
C LEU A 29 -1.90 8.98 13.78
N LEU A 30 -2.65 9.52 12.80
CA LEU A 30 -2.26 9.48 11.39
C LEU A 30 -0.94 10.23 11.11
N SER A 31 -0.68 11.33 11.82
CA SER A 31 0.56 12.10 11.66
C SER A 31 1.76 11.36 12.27
N GLU A 32 1.53 10.55 13.31
CA GLU A 32 2.57 9.75 13.97
C GLU A 32 2.82 8.40 13.31
N ALA A 33 1.84 7.88 12.55
CA ALA A 33 1.94 6.58 11.90
C ALA A 33 3.03 6.57 10.82
N VAL A 34 3.93 5.58 10.83
CA VAL A 34 4.90 5.36 9.76
C VAL A 34 4.44 4.18 8.90
N TYR A 35 4.50 4.34 7.58
CA TYR A 35 4.18 3.27 6.65
C TYR A 35 5.24 2.17 6.72
N GLY A 36 4.81 0.95 7.05
CA GLY A 36 5.67 -0.15 7.47
C GLY A 36 6.35 -0.91 6.33
N LEU A 37 7.02 -0.23 5.41
CA LEU A 37 7.78 -0.83 4.32
C LEU A 37 9.29 -0.61 4.54
N PRO A 38 10.02 -1.55 5.17
CA PRO A 38 11.39 -1.34 5.62
C PRO A 38 12.37 -0.96 4.50
N GLU A 39 12.21 -1.52 3.30
CA GLU A 39 13.07 -1.23 2.14
C GLU A 39 13.07 0.26 1.75
N ILE A 40 12.06 1.02 2.19
CA ILE A 40 11.90 2.44 1.88
C ILE A 40 11.97 3.31 3.14
N TYR A 41 11.44 2.83 4.27
CA TYR A 41 11.23 3.64 5.47
C TYR A 41 11.90 3.10 6.74
N LEU A 42 12.92 2.25 6.62
CA LEU A 42 13.60 1.61 7.78
C LEU A 42 13.93 2.60 8.90
N ASP A 43 14.50 3.76 8.57
CA ASP A 43 14.91 4.73 9.59
C ASP A 43 13.72 5.39 10.28
N LYS A 44 12.65 5.71 9.55
CA LYS A 44 11.42 6.23 10.14
C LYS A 44 10.73 5.16 11.02
N ILE A 45 10.82 3.88 10.64
CA ILE A 45 10.17 2.77 11.36
C ILE A 45 10.81 2.52 12.73
N LYS A 46 12.13 2.68 12.88
CA LYS A 46 12.87 2.40 14.12
C LYS A 46 12.30 3.15 15.33
N ASP A 47 11.90 4.40 15.12
CA ASP A 47 11.43 5.30 16.17
C ASP A 47 9.90 5.50 16.14
N ALA A 48 9.18 4.77 15.28
CA ALA A 48 7.75 4.98 15.08
C ALA A 48 6.92 4.48 16.28
N PRO A 49 6.08 5.33 16.90
CA PRO A 49 5.16 4.88 17.94
C PRO A 49 4.04 4.00 17.37
N LEU A 50 3.75 4.15 16.07
CA LEU A 50 2.76 3.38 15.33
C LEU A 50 3.29 3.05 13.94
N VAL A 51 3.38 1.76 13.63
CA VAL A 51 3.70 1.27 12.28
C VAL A 51 2.42 0.81 11.60
N ALA A 52 2.05 1.46 10.49
CA ALA A 52 0.95 1.05 9.62
C ALA A 52 1.47 0.00 8.62
N ASN A 53 1.22 -1.27 8.92
CA ASN A 53 1.73 -2.36 8.11
C ASN A 53 1.05 -2.36 6.72
N PRO A 54 1.81 -2.42 5.63
CA PRO A 54 1.30 -2.40 4.26
C PRO A 54 0.26 -3.48 3.94
N GLY A 55 -0.57 -3.20 2.93
CA GLY A 55 -1.39 -4.20 2.27
C GLY A 55 -0.56 -5.14 1.40
N CYS A 56 -0.99 -6.40 1.28
CA CYS A 56 -0.20 -7.44 0.60
C CYS A 56 0.11 -7.12 -0.88
N TYR A 57 -0.87 -6.62 -1.64
CA TYR A 57 -0.60 -6.17 -3.02
C TYR A 57 0.17 -4.86 -3.07
N SER A 58 -0.08 -3.96 -2.11
CA SER A 58 0.66 -2.70 -2.02
C SER A 58 2.16 -3.00 -1.87
N THR A 59 2.53 -3.92 -0.98
CA THR A 59 3.92 -4.37 -0.81
C THR A 59 4.51 -4.89 -2.12
N SER A 60 3.87 -5.87 -2.78
CA SER A 60 4.45 -6.48 -3.98
C SER A 60 4.60 -5.49 -5.13
N VAL A 61 3.61 -4.61 -5.30
CA VAL A 61 3.61 -3.58 -6.36
C VAL A 61 4.66 -2.51 -6.08
N ILE A 62 4.66 -1.94 -4.87
CA ILE A 62 5.58 -0.87 -4.51
C ILE A 62 7.01 -1.35 -4.65
N LEU A 63 7.36 -2.53 -4.11
CA LEU A 63 8.73 -3.06 -4.23
C LEU A 63 9.12 -3.35 -5.68
N GLY A 64 8.19 -3.82 -6.52
CA GLY A 64 8.46 -4.08 -7.93
C GLY A 64 8.68 -2.82 -8.77
N ILE A 65 8.03 -1.71 -8.42
CA ILE A 65 8.00 -0.49 -9.24
C ILE A 65 8.89 0.62 -8.68
N ALA A 66 9.10 0.67 -7.36
CA ALA A 66 9.82 1.74 -6.68
C ALA A 66 11.21 2.04 -7.29
N PRO A 67 12.06 1.07 -7.64
CA PRO A 67 13.35 1.38 -8.26
C PRO A 67 13.20 2.09 -9.60
N LEU A 68 12.23 1.66 -10.43
CA LEU A 68 12.00 2.26 -11.75
C LEU A 68 11.57 3.72 -11.64
N LEU A 69 10.70 4.04 -10.68
CA LEU A 69 10.24 5.41 -10.47
C LEU A 69 11.27 6.28 -9.75
N LYS A 70 11.99 5.73 -8.77
CA LYS A 70 13.06 6.44 -8.05
C LYS A 70 14.16 6.90 -9.00
N PHE A 71 14.60 6.03 -9.91
CA PHE A 71 15.65 6.33 -10.88
C PHE A 71 15.13 6.88 -12.22
N LYS A 72 13.84 7.22 -12.32
CA LYS A 72 13.22 7.80 -13.52
C LYS A 72 13.40 6.95 -14.78
N LEU A 73 13.38 5.62 -14.63
CA LEU A 73 13.54 4.64 -15.70
C LEU A 73 12.22 4.24 -16.37
N ALA A 74 11.08 4.67 -15.82
CA ALA A 74 9.75 4.44 -16.38
C ALA A 74 8.88 5.70 -16.28
N ASP A 75 7.90 5.82 -17.18
CA ASP A 75 6.85 6.83 -17.09
C ASP A 75 5.94 6.50 -15.88
N PRO A 76 5.72 7.45 -14.95
CA PRO A 76 4.81 7.24 -13.83
C PRO A 76 3.33 7.13 -14.28
N GLN A 77 2.99 7.51 -15.50
CA GLN A 77 1.62 7.44 -16.03
C GLN A 77 1.35 6.10 -16.72
N GLY A 78 0.10 5.64 -16.63
CA GLY A 78 -0.36 4.46 -17.36
C GLY A 78 0.22 3.13 -16.87
N ILE A 79 0.68 3.08 -15.61
CA ILE A 79 1.13 1.84 -14.97
C ILE A 79 -0.06 0.88 -14.85
N ILE A 80 0.05 -0.30 -15.46
CA ILE A 80 -0.96 -1.36 -15.38
C ILE A 80 -0.47 -2.46 -14.44
N ILE A 81 -1.26 -2.74 -13.41
CA ILE A 81 -0.99 -3.77 -12.41
C ILE A 81 -2.07 -4.85 -12.52
N ASP A 82 -1.67 -6.06 -12.89
CA ASP A 82 -2.53 -7.24 -12.88
C ASP A 82 -2.00 -8.27 -11.87
N SER A 83 -2.54 -8.19 -10.65
CA SER A 83 -2.08 -8.97 -9.50
C SER A 83 -2.90 -10.24 -9.27
N LYS A 84 -2.25 -11.29 -8.76
CA LYS A 84 -2.84 -12.60 -8.47
C LYS A 84 -2.52 -13.01 -7.04
N SER A 85 -3.48 -13.64 -6.36
CA SER A 85 -3.32 -14.14 -4.98
C SER A 85 -4.11 -15.43 -4.78
N GLY A 86 -3.67 -16.23 -3.82
CA GLY A 86 -4.50 -17.31 -3.26
C GLY A 86 -5.68 -16.76 -2.43
N THR A 87 -6.62 -17.64 -2.10
CA THR A 87 -7.85 -17.32 -1.35
C THR A 87 -7.60 -16.92 0.10
N THR A 88 -6.43 -17.23 0.66
CA THR A 88 -6.05 -16.91 2.05
C THR A 88 -6.10 -15.41 2.36
N GLY A 89 -5.84 -14.55 1.36
CA GLY A 89 -5.93 -13.10 1.50
C GLY A 89 -7.35 -12.57 1.77
N ALA A 90 -8.38 -13.37 1.49
CA ALA A 90 -9.77 -13.01 1.80
C ALA A 90 -10.13 -13.21 3.29
N GLY A 91 -9.22 -13.81 4.07
CA GLY A 91 -9.42 -14.11 5.48
C GLY A 91 -10.34 -15.31 5.73
N ARG A 92 -10.76 -15.49 6.99
CA ARG A 92 -11.56 -16.65 7.43
C ARG A 92 -13.08 -16.41 7.38
N LYS A 93 -13.53 -15.25 6.88
CA LYS A 93 -14.97 -14.94 6.85
C LYS A 93 -15.68 -15.89 5.87
N LEU A 94 -16.76 -16.51 6.33
CA LEU A 94 -17.58 -17.36 5.47
C LEU A 94 -18.21 -16.54 4.35
N SER A 95 -18.03 -16.99 3.11
CA SER A 95 -18.74 -16.47 1.94
C SER A 95 -18.85 -17.59 0.91
N LEU A 96 -19.96 -17.62 0.17
CA LEU A 96 -20.21 -18.62 -0.86
C LEU A 96 -19.05 -18.68 -1.87
N GLY A 97 -18.58 -17.51 -2.31
CA GLY A 97 -17.46 -17.41 -3.26
C GLY A 97 -16.11 -17.92 -2.75
N LEU A 98 -15.96 -18.20 -1.45
CA LEU A 98 -14.77 -18.80 -0.85
C LEU A 98 -14.94 -20.27 -0.46
N HIS A 99 -16.09 -20.88 -0.76
CA HIS A 99 -16.26 -22.32 -0.57
C HIS A 99 -15.25 -23.07 -1.46
N PHE A 100 -14.70 -24.18 -0.96
CA PHE A 100 -13.72 -24.98 -1.69
C PHE A 100 -14.24 -25.34 -3.10
N SER A 101 -15.48 -25.78 -3.21
CA SER A 101 -16.11 -26.14 -4.49
C SER A 101 -16.26 -24.97 -5.48
N GLU A 102 -16.28 -23.72 -5.00
CA GLU A 102 -16.37 -22.51 -5.84
C GLU A 102 -14.99 -22.00 -6.29
N CYS A 103 -13.94 -22.34 -5.53
CA CYS A 103 -12.57 -21.86 -5.71
C CYS A 103 -11.63 -22.88 -6.38
N ASN A 104 -11.82 -24.17 -6.13
CA ASN A 104 -10.96 -25.22 -6.65
C ASN A 104 -11.01 -25.24 -8.19
N GLU A 105 -9.85 -25.39 -8.83
CA GLU A 105 -9.71 -25.34 -10.30
C GLU A 105 -10.31 -24.06 -10.93
N ASN A 106 -10.21 -22.93 -10.23
CA ASN A 106 -10.83 -21.68 -10.67
C ASN A 106 -9.85 -20.50 -10.64
N PHE A 107 -10.04 -19.57 -11.58
CA PHE A 107 -9.33 -18.29 -11.64
C PHE A 107 -10.32 -17.20 -11.98
N LYS A 108 -10.53 -16.25 -11.06
CA LYS A 108 -11.55 -15.21 -11.18
C LYS A 108 -10.95 -13.84 -10.88
N ALA A 109 -11.24 -12.88 -11.77
CA ALA A 109 -10.99 -11.47 -11.48
C ALA A 109 -11.97 -10.97 -10.40
N TYR A 110 -11.50 -10.15 -9.47
CA TYR A 110 -12.32 -9.60 -8.40
C TYR A 110 -11.92 -8.15 -8.10
N LYS A 111 -12.88 -7.37 -7.58
CA LYS A 111 -12.69 -5.94 -7.27
C LYS A 111 -12.05 -5.15 -8.42
N ILE A 112 -12.48 -5.48 -9.64
CA ILE A 112 -12.05 -4.80 -10.86
C ILE A 112 -12.43 -3.31 -10.69
N ILE A 113 -11.48 -2.40 -10.98
CA ILE A 113 -11.64 -0.93 -10.92
C ILE A 113 -11.57 -0.34 -9.50
N LYS A 114 -12.17 -0.95 -8.48
CA LYS A 114 -12.18 -0.41 -7.09
C LYS A 114 -11.58 -1.42 -6.10
N HIS A 115 -10.26 -1.36 -5.93
CA HIS A 115 -9.53 -2.11 -4.91
C HIS A 115 -8.91 -1.17 -3.87
N ASN A 116 -9.13 -1.42 -2.58
CA ASN A 116 -8.69 -0.54 -1.49
C ASN A 116 -7.15 -0.37 -1.36
N HIS A 117 -6.36 -1.12 -2.14
CA HIS A 117 -4.90 -0.95 -2.19
C HIS A 117 -4.46 0.09 -3.23
N ILE A 118 -5.34 0.50 -4.15
CA ILE A 118 -5.05 1.55 -5.14
C ILE A 118 -4.56 2.85 -4.48
N PRO A 119 -5.27 3.46 -3.50
CA PRO A 119 -4.82 4.74 -2.94
C PRO A 119 -3.50 4.60 -2.18
N GLU A 120 -3.23 3.43 -1.60
CA GLU A 120 -1.97 3.13 -0.91
C GLU A 120 -0.82 3.06 -1.92
N ILE A 121 -1.00 2.34 -3.04
CA ILE A 121 -0.02 2.26 -4.13
C ILE A 121 0.23 3.64 -4.74
N GLU A 122 -0.81 4.39 -5.06
CA GLU A 122 -0.69 5.73 -5.65
C GLU A 122 0.03 6.71 -4.73
N GLN A 123 -0.29 6.71 -3.43
CA GLN A 123 0.38 7.55 -2.43
C GLN A 123 1.88 7.26 -2.38
N GLU A 124 2.25 5.99 -2.20
CA GLU A 124 3.65 5.61 -1.99
C GLU A 124 4.47 5.77 -3.26
N LEU A 125 3.97 5.36 -4.42
CA LEU A 125 4.67 5.55 -5.70
C LEU A 125 4.81 7.04 -6.06
N SER A 126 3.81 7.87 -5.75
CA SER A 126 3.92 9.32 -5.94
C SER A 126 4.98 9.93 -5.04
N SER A 127 5.00 9.54 -3.76
CA SER A 127 6.03 9.99 -2.80
C SER A 127 7.44 9.63 -3.28
N ILE A 128 7.64 8.39 -3.74
CA ILE A 128 8.93 7.91 -4.27
C ILE A 128 9.33 8.67 -5.54
N TYR A 129 8.37 8.92 -6.46
CA TYR A 129 8.66 9.62 -7.70
C TYR A 129 8.97 11.10 -7.47
N PHE A 130 8.15 11.83 -6.71
CA PHE A 130 8.35 13.27 -6.51
C PHE A 130 9.42 13.59 -5.46
N GLY A 131 9.81 12.60 -4.64
CA GLY A 131 10.84 12.73 -3.63
C GLY A 131 10.32 13.46 -2.40
N GLU A 132 9.93 12.73 -1.36
CA GLU A 132 10.14 13.24 -0.01
C GLU A 132 11.65 13.28 0.24
N ASN A 133 12.21 14.49 0.25
CA ASN A 133 13.62 14.82 0.54
C ASN A 133 14.30 13.84 1.50
N ASN A 134 15.01 12.86 0.95
CA ASN A 134 16.02 12.08 1.66
C ASN A 134 17.31 12.17 0.85
N ASN A 135 18.38 12.52 1.57
CA ASN A 135 19.68 12.94 1.07
C ASN A 135 20.45 11.83 0.33
N ASP A 136 20.04 11.46 -0.88
CA ASP A 136 20.81 10.55 -1.72
C ASP A 136 21.90 11.34 -2.49
N ASN A 137 22.83 11.94 -1.74
CA ASN A 137 24.08 12.50 -2.23
C ASN A 137 25.26 11.50 -2.17
N GLU A 138 24.99 10.20 -2.05
CA GLU A 138 26.03 9.17 -1.85
C GLU A 138 26.37 8.32 -3.08
N TYR A 139 25.74 8.52 -4.24
CA TYR A 139 26.01 7.71 -5.45
C TYR A 139 26.64 8.48 -6.63
N GLN A 140 27.24 9.64 -6.39
CA GLN A 140 28.01 10.37 -7.43
C GLN A 140 29.54 10.22 -7.36
N ASN A 141 30.07 9.34 -6.51
CA ASN A 141 31.50 9.01 -6.52
C ASN A 141 31.70 7.50 -6.72
N GLY A 142 31.71 7.07 -7.98
CA GLY A 142 32.08 5.74 -8.44
C GLY A 142 32.47 5.75 -9.90
#